data_AF-A0A9E5TX11-F1
#
_entry.id   AF-A0A9E5TX11-F1
#
_cell.length_a   1.000
_cell.length_b   1.000
_cell.length_c   1.000
_cell.angle_alpha   90.00
_cell.angle_beta   90.00
_cell.angle_gamma   90.00
#
_symmetry.space_group_name_H-M   'P 1'
#
loop_
_entity.id
_entity.type
_entity.pdbx_description
1 polymer ?
#
loop_
_entity_poly.entity_id
_entity_poly.type
_entity_poly.pdbx_seq_one_letter_code
_entity_poly.pdbx_strand_id
1 'polypeptide(L)'
;MSGVRLHQKLENNIGLLIFGILFVASIGGAAQVVPALFQDSLQQPGVNTVPYTAAELDGRDIYMRESCGVCHTQHIRPLLAEVERYGPYSRAGEFVYDRPFLWGSKRTGPDLHRIGGKYSDEWHWIHMMDPRAVVPDSIMPAYPWLADAPANRGNDIDKRMRALQKLGHPYNDEEIADAAASLEGLTEMDVLIIYLQGMGDTVDPDAADDHGGHGG
;
A
#
# COMPACT_ATOMS: atom_id res chain seq x y z
N MET A 1 -41.97 -8.07 -26.86
CA MET A 1 -41.26 -9.30 -27.31
C MET A 1 -41.27 -10.29 -26.15
N SER A 2 -41.72 -11.53 -26.33
CA SER A 2 -41.77 -12.52 -25.22
C SER A 2 -40.34 -12.91 -24.80
N GLY A 3 -39.99 -12.72 -23.53
CA GLY A 3 -38.66 -13.03 -22.99
C GLY A 3 -38.24 -14.48 -23.21
N VAL A 4 -39.21 -15.41 -23.27
CA VAL A 4 -38.98 -16.84 -23.57
C VAL A 4 -38.40 -17.03 -24.98
N ARG A 5 -38.89 -16.27 -25.98
CA ARG A 5 -38.37 -16.34 -27.36
C ARG A 5 -36.97 -15.74 -27.49
N LEU A 6 -36.63 -14.75 -26.66
CA LEU A 6 -35.29 -14.16 -26.64
C LEU A 6 -34.29 -15.12 -25.99
N HIS A 7 -34.66 -15.72 -24.86
CA HIS A 7 -33.85 -16.70 -24.16
C HIS A 7 -33.49 -17.90 -25.05
N GLN A 8 -34.48 -18.49 -25.72
CA GLN A 8 -34.27 -19.61 -26.65
C GLN A 8 -33.37 -19.23 -27.83
N LYS A 9 -33.36 -17.97 -28.29
CA LYS A 9 -32.44 -17.50 -29.34
C LYS A 9 -31.01 -17.33 -28.84
N LEU A 10 -30.83 -16.87 -27.60
CA LEU A 10 -29.51 -16.74 -26.98
C LEU A 10 -28.89 -18.11 -26.71
N GLU A 11 -29.67 -19.07 -26.20
CA GLU A 11 -29.16 -20.43 -25.90
C GLU A 11 -28.78 -21.21 -27.16
N ASN A 12 -29.53 -21.05 -28.25
CA ASN A 12 -29.25 -21.75 -29.51
C ASN A 12 -28.10 -21.12 -30.33
N ASN A 13 -27.53 -19.99 -29.88
CA ASN A 13 -26.43 -19.32 -30.56
C ASN A 13 -25.30 -19.02 -29.58
N ILE A 14 -24.24 -19.84 -29.65
CA ILE A 14 -23.07 -19.74 -28.76
C ILE A 14 -22.40 -18.36 -28.79
N GLY A 15 -22.36 -17.69 -29.96
CA GLY A 15 -21.77 -16.36 -30.09
C GLY A 15 -22.58 -15.28 -29.36
N LEU A 16 -23.91 -15.33 -29.49
CA LEU A 16 -24.80 -14.43 -28.76
C LEU A 16 -24.77 -14.68 -27.25
N LEU A 17 -24.65 -15.94 -26.82
CA LEU A 17 -24.53 -16.29 -25.41
C LEU A 17 -23.23 -15.74 -24.80
N ILE A 18 -22.08 -15.98 -25.46
CA ILE A 18 -20.78 -15.45 -25.01
C ILE A 18 -20.83 -13.91 -24.93
N PHE A 19 -21.33 -13.25 -25.97
CA PHE A 19 -21.48 -11.80 -25.98
C PHE A 19 -22.36 -11.31 -24.82
N GLY A 20 -23.51 -11.95 -24.60
CA GLY A 20 -24.42 -11.59 -23.50
C GLY A 20 -23.78 -11.71 -22.12
N ILE A 21 -23.01 -12.78 -21.87
CA ILE A 21 -22.28 -12.99 -20.62
C ILE A 21 -21.23 -11.89 -20.42
N LEU A 22 -20.39 -11.64 -21.43
CA LEU A 22 -19.36 -10.61 -21.36
C LEU A 22 -19.95 -9.22 -21.14
N PHE A 23 -21.03 -8.90 -21.85
CA PHE A 23 -21.74 -7.63 -21.71
C PHE A 23 -22.25 -7.46 -20.28
N VAL A 24 -23.03 -8.40 -19.76
CA VAL A 24 -23.60 -8.30 -18.40
C VAL A 24 -22.52 -8.29 -17.32
N ALA A 25 -21.48 -9.12 -17.44
CA ALA A 25 -20.37 -9.15 -16.49
C ALA A 25 -19.58 -7.84 -16.47
N SER A 26 -19.41 -7.18 -17.62
CA SER A 26 -18.66 -5.91 -17.72
C SER A 26 -19.37 -4.72 -17.09
N ILE A 27 -20.70 -4.74 -16.97
CA ILE A 27 -21.48 -3.64 -16.37
C ILE A 27 -21.04 -3.37 -14.93
N GLY A 28 -20.83 -4.41 -14.12
CA GLY A 28 -20.40 -4.25 -12.72
C GLY A 28 -19.01 -3.63 -12.61
N GLY A 29 -18.06 -4.12 -13.42
CA GLY A 29 -16.71 -3.56 -13.47
C GLY A 29 -16.70 -2.10 -13.94
N ALA A 30 -17.47 -1.79 -14.99
CA ALA A 30 -17.59 -0.43 -15.49
C ALA A 30 -18.20 0.52 -14.45
N ALA A 31 -19.27 0.10 -13.77
CA ALA A 31 -19.96 0.93 -12.78
C ALA A 31 -19.11 1.22 -11.53
N GLN A 32 -18.14 0.36 -11.19
CA GLN A 32 -17.28 0.54 -10.01
C GLN A 32 -15.94 1.19 -10.34
N VAL A 33 -15.26 0.73 -11.40
CA VAL A 33 -13.90 1.18 -11.73
C VAL A 33 -13.91 2.51 -12.45
N VAL A 34 -14.80 2.71 -13.43
CA VAL A 34 -14.77 3.93 -14.26
C VAL A 34 -14.98 5.19 -13.42
N PRO A 35 -15.98 5.29 -12.51
CA PRO A 35 -16.11 6.49 -11.67
C PRO A 35 -14.91 6.71 -10.75
N ALA A 36 -14.34 5.64 -10.19
CA ALA A 36 -13.18 5.74 -9.29
C ALA A 36 -11.95 6.33 -10.00
N LEU A 37 -11.75 6.03 -11.29
CA LEU A 37 -10.64 6.59 -12.10
C LEU A 37 -10.75 8.10 -12.34
N PHE A 38 -11.90 8.72 -12.07
CA PHE A 38 -12.11 10.17 -12.25
C PHE A 38 -12.51 10.87 -10.94
N GLN A 39 -12.40 10.17 -9.80
CA GLN A 39 -12.76 10.73 -8.50
C GLN A 39 -11.55 11.43 -7.87
N ASP A 40 -11.62 12.75 -7.73
CA ASP A 40 -10.51 13.58 -7.22
C ASP A 40 -10.06 13.15 -5.81
N SER A 41 -11.00 12.77 -4.94
CA SER A 41 -10.69 12.34 -3.58
C SER A 41 -9.83 11.07 -3.49
N LEU A 42 -9.66 10.34 -4.60
CA LEU A 42 -8.81 9.15 -4.69
C LEU A 42 -7.47 9.43 -5.41
N GLN A 43 -7.30 10.61 -5.98
CA GLN A 43 -6.12 10.98 -6.79
C GLN A 43 -5.27 12.06 -6.15
N GLN A 44 -5.86 12.92 -5.32
CA GLN A 44 -5.13 14.00 -4.68
C GLN A 44 -4.33 13.48 -3.48
N PRO A 45 -3.00 13.73 -3.44
CA PRO A 45 -2.20 13.39 -2.27
C PRO A 45 -2.69 14.20 -1.06
N GLY A 46 -2.55 13.60 0.13
CA GLY A 46 -2.71 14.34 1.39
C GLY A 46 -1.65 15.44 1.56
N VAL A 47 -1.86 16.33 2.52
CA VAL A 47 -0.99 17.52 2.75
C VAL A 47 0.49 17.16 2.87
N ASN A 48 0.79 16.06 3.58
CA ASN A 48 2.15 15.58 3.81
C ASN A 48 2.48 14.31 3.01
N THR A 49 1.63 13.91 2.04
CA THR A 49 1.90 12.73 1.24
C THR A 49 2.93 13.06 0.16
N VAL A 50 4.14 12.51 0.31
CA VAL A 50 5.22 12.58 -0.68
C VAL A 50 5.57 11.18 -1.20
N PRO A 51 6.20 11.05 -2.37
CA PRO A 51 6.71 9.77 -2.84
C PRO A 51 7.78 9.21 -1.89
N TYR A 52 7.83 7.89 -1.79
CA TYR A 52 8.86 7.19 -1.03
C TYR A 52 10.27 7.56 -1.50
N THR A 53 11.18 7.79 -0.57
CA THR A 53 12.62 7.84 -0.87
C THR A 53 13.10 6.51 -1.45
N ALA A 54 14.30 6.48 -2.03
CA ALA A 54 14.89 5.25 -2.56
C ALA A 54 14.97 4.14 -1.49
N ALA A 55 15.30 4.49 -0.24
CA ALA A 55 15.36 3.56 0.88
C ALA A 55 13.98 3.06 1.31
N GLU A 56 13.01 3.95 1.44
CA GLU A 56 11.63 3.54 1.77
C GLU A 56 11.03 2.67 0.65
N LEU A 57 11.31 2.98 -0.61
CA LEU A 57 10.84 2.20 -1.75
C LEU A 57 11.45 0.79 -1.74
N ASP A 58 12.76 0.68 -1.51
CA ASP A 58 13.41 -0.63 -1.41
C ASP A 58 12.87 -1.42 -0.21
N GLY A 59 12.74 -0.79 0.96
CA GLY A 59 12.14 -1.39 2.16
C GLY A 59 10.69 -1.85 1.96
N ARG A 60 9.91 -1.07 1.22
CA ARG A 60 8.54 -1.44 0.82
C ARG A 60 8.51 -2.66 -0.09
N ASP A 61 9.46 -2.76 -1.02
CA ASP A 61 9.59 -3.93 -1.87
C ASP A 61 10.01 -5.18 -1.06
N ILE A 62 10.87 -5.01 -0.04
CA ILE A 62 11.17 -6.08 0.93
C ILE A 62 9.91 -6.47 1.71
N TYR A 63 9.13 -5.51 2.23
CA TYR A 63 7.87 -5.77 2.92
C TYR A 63 6.90 -6.61 2.08
N MET A 64 6.83 -6.33 0.77
CA MET A 64 6.05 -7.12 -0.17
C MET A 64 6.64 -8.51 -0.40
N ARG A 65 7.95 -8.61 -0.62
CA ARG A 65 8.66 -9.87 -0.86
C ARG A 65 8.50 -10.84 0.31
N GLU A 66 8.63 -10.34 1.53
CA GLU A 66 8.47 -11.11 2.78
C GLU A 66 7.00 -11.36 3.15
N SER A 67 6.06 -10.86 2.32
CA SER A 67 4.61 -11.05 2.49
C SER A 67 4.07 -10.55 3.83
N CYS A 68 4.66 -9.49 4.38
CA CYS A 68 4.24 -8.91 5.66
C CYS A 68 2.75 -8.51 5.65
N GLY A 69 2.24 -8.07 4.49
CA GLY A 69 0.84 -7.73 4.25
C GLY A 69 -0.19 -8.86 4.45
N VAL A 70 0.26 -10.12 4.54
CA VAL A 70 -0.61 -11.28 4.86
C VAL A 70 -0.98 -11.32 6.35
N CYS A 71 -0.14 -10.75 7.21
CA CYS A 71 -0.35 -10.71 8.64
C CYS A 71 -0.70 -9.32 9.16
N HIS A 72 -0.22 -8.29 8.48
CA HIS A 72 -0.34 -6.90 8.89
C HIS A 72 -1.11 -6.08 7.86
N THR A 73 -2.12 -5.36 8.33
CA THR A 73 -2.81 -4.36 7.50
C THR A 73 -2.10 -3.02 7.58
N GLN A 74 -2.33 -2.20 6.57
CA GLN A 74 -1.95 -0.79 6.55
C GLN A 74 -3.20 0.05 6.22
N HIS A 75 -4.26 -0.17 6.98
CA HIS A 75 -5.54 0.51 6.76
C HIS A 75 -6.38 0.52 8.04
N ILE A 76 -6.29 1.62 8.77
CA ILE A 76 -7.04 1.87 10.00
C ILE A 76 -8.44 2.33 9.63
N ARG A 77 -9.45 1.62 10.13
CA ARG A 77 -10.86 1.92 9.85
C ARG A 77 -11.36 3.08 10.73
N PRO A 78 -12.36 3.86 10.27
CA PRO A 78 -12.94 4.97 11.05
C PRO A 78 -13.89 4.45 12.15
N LEU A 79 -13.35 3.63 13.06
CA LEU A 79 -14.03 3.10 14.24
C LEU A 79 -13.31 3.62 15.48
N LEU A 80 -14.04 4.07 16.50
CA LEU A 80 -13.45 4.62 17.72
C LEU A 80 -12.37 3.69 18.32
N ALA A 81 -12.69 2.40 18.46
CA ALA A 81 -11.77 1.41 19.01
C ALA A 81 -10.51 1.17 18.16
N GLU A 82 -10.55 1.43 16.85
CA GLU A 82 -9.34 1.38 16.01
C GLU A 82 -8.52 2.64 16.15
N VAL A 83 -9.18 3.80 16.19
CA VAL A 83 -8.51 5.07 16.35
C VAL A 83 -7.79 5.16 17.69
N GLU A 84 -8.42 4.70 18.78
CA GLU A 84 -7.79 4.61 20.10
C GLU A 84 -6.59 3.67 20.13
N ARG A 85 -6.61 2.60 19.31
CA ARG A 85 -5.57 1.57 19.30
C ARG A 85 -4.38 1.92 18.42
N TYR A 86 -4.66 2.45 17.23
CA TYR A 86 -3.67 2.62 16.16
C TYR A 86 -3.41 4.08 15.80
N GLY A 87 -4.25 5.02 16.22
CA GLY A 87 -4.17 6.42 15.84
C GLY A 87 -5.16 6.79 14.72
N PRO A 88 -5.03 7.98 14.11
CA PRO A 88 -5.99 8.50 13.13
C PRO A 88 -6.29 7.51 12.01
N TYR A 89 -7.57 7.42 11.63
CA TYR A 89 -8.03 6.54 10.56
C TYR A 89 -7.35 6.89 9.23
N SER A 90 -7.26 5.91 8.34
CA SER A 90 -6.55 6.06 7.06
C SER A 90 -7.39 6.79 6.02
N ARG A 91 -6.78 7.74 5.32
CA ARG A 91 -7.39 8.58 4.28
C ARG A 91 -6.88 8.15 2.90
N ALA A 92 -7.74 8.29 1.88
CA ALA A 92 -7.41 7.86 0.51
C ALA A 92 -6.14 8.54 -0.04
N GLY A 93 -5.96 9.83 0.26
CA GLY A 93 -4.81 10.63 -0.17
C GLY A 93 -3.44 10.14 0.34
N GLU A 94 -3.40 9.25 1.32
CA GLU A 94 -2.16 8.67 1.84
C GLU A 94 -1.64 7.53 0.96
N PHE A 95 -2.53 6.91 0.16
CA PHE A 95 -2.21 5.75 -0.67
C PHE A 95 -1.98 6.10 -2.15
N VAL A 96 -1.96 7.38 -2.51
CA VAL A 96 -1.89 7.83 -3.91
C VAL A 96 -0.62 7.34 -4.61
N TYR A 97 0.49 7.22 -3.86
CA TYR A 97 1.76 6.70 -4.36
C TYR A 97 1.96 5.20 -4.07
N ASP A 98 0.95 4.49 -3.58
CA ASP A 98 1.08 3.06 -3.31
C ASP A 98 0.78 2.22 -4.54
N ARG A 99 1.83 1.61 -5.10
CA ARG A 99 1.71 0.70 -6.24
C ARG A 99 2.47 -0.60 -5.98
N PRO A 100 1.77 -1.75 -5.84
CA PRO A 100 0.33 -1.87 -5.57
C PRO A 100 -0.04 -1.39 -4.16
N PHE A 101 -1.32 -1.16 -3.86
CA PHE A 101 -1.75 -0.84 -2.49
C PHE A 101 -1.47 -1.99 -1.50
N LEU A 102 -1.16 -1.65 -0.24
CA LEU A 102 -0.78 -2.61 0.82
C LEU A 102 -1.70 -2.60 2.04
N TRP A 103 -2.96 -2.20 1.84
CA TRP A 103 -3.99 -2.10 2.89
C TRP A 103 -4.15 -3.36 3.75
N GLY A 104 -3.86 -4.53 3.16
CA GLY A 104 -4.01 -5.83 3.80
C GLY A 104 -5.46 -6.30 3.86
N SER A 105 -5.66 -7.58 4.14
CA SER A 105 -7.00 -8.21 4.22
C SER A 105 -7.20 -9.05 5.48
N LYS A 106 -6.15 -9.22 6.28
CA LYS A 106 -6.15 -10.01 7.51
C LYS A 106 -5.21 -9.37 8.54
N ARG A 107 -5.62 -9.44 9.82
CA ARG A 107 -4.81 -9.02 10.97
C ARG A 107 -4.48 -10.24 11.82
N THR A 108 -3.34 -10.85 11.55
CA THR A 108 -2.69 -11.80 12.47
C THR A 108 -1.83 -11.04 13.47
N GLY A 109 -1.10 -10.02 12.98
CA GLY A 109 -0.46 -8.99 13.78
C GLY A 109 -1.27 -7.66 13.77
N PRO A 110 -0.78 -6.64 14.48
CA PRO A 110 -1.40 -5.31 14.50
C PRO A 110 -1.37 -4.62 13.12
N ASP A 111 -2.23 -3.61 12.95
CA ASP A 111 -2.11 -2.66 11.84
C ASP A 111 -0.83 -1.83 11.98
N LEU A 112 -0.17 -1.54 10.86
CA LEU A 112 1.12 -0.86 10.80
C LEU A 112 1.06 0.56 10.24
N HIS A 113 -0.08 1.07 9.79
CA HIS A 113 -0.14 2.33 9.04
C HIS A 113 0.28 3.59 9.82
N ARG A 114 0.46 3.46 11.15
CA ARG A 114 0.89 4.51 12.08
C ARG A 114 1.98 3.99 13.02
N ILE A 115 2.84 3.09 12.54
CA ILE A 115 3.93 2.55 13.38
C ILE A 115 5.14 3.49 13.44
N GLY A 116 5.25 4.45 12.52
CA GLY A 116 6.31 5.45 12.50
C GLY A 116 6.49 6.14 13.84
N GLY A 117 7.72 6.16 14.34
CA GLY A 117 8.10 6.75 15.62
C GLY A 117 7.55 6.05 16.88
N LYS A 118 6.72 5.01 16.74
CA LYS A 118 6.13 4.29 17.89
C LYS A 118 7.15 3.40 18.62
N TYR A 119 8.10 2.83 17.87
CA TYR A 119 9.19 2.02 18.38
C TYR A 119 10.51 2.54 17.82
N SER A 120 11.61 2.31 18.55
CA SER A 120 12.94 2.67 18.06
C SER A 120 13.40 1.73 16.95
N ASP A 121 14.34 2.18 16.13
CA ASP A 121 14.98 1.34 15.10
C ASP A 121 15.60 0.08 15.71
N GLU A 122 16.23 0.21 16.88
CA GLU A 122 16.76 -0.92 17.65
C GLU A 122 15.66 -1.93 18.03
N TRP A 123 14.47 -1.45 18.43
CA TRP A 123 13.35 -2.34 18.75
C TRP A 123 12.89 -3.07 17.48
N HIS A 124 12.77 -2.36 16.36
CA HIS A 124 12.41 -2.99 15.08
C HIS A 124 13.45 -4.04 14.68
N TRP A 125 14.74 -3.74 14.82
CA TRP A 125 15.83 -4.66 14.54
C TRP A 125 15.72 -5.93 15.39
N ILE A 126 15.63 -5.79 16.71
CA ILE A 126 15.50 -6.94 17.63
C ILE A 126 14.22 -7.73 17.32
N HIS A 127 13.10 -7.03 17.09
CA HIS A 127 11.83 -7.68 16.76
C HIS A 127 11.90 -8.48 15.45
N MET A 128 12.60 -8.00 14.42
CA MET A 128 12.78 -8.76 13.18
C MET A 128 13.77 -9.92 13.34
N MET A 129 14.82 -9.76 14.16
CA MET A 129 15.78 -10.82 14.45
C MET A 129 15.17 -11.97 15.27
N ASP A 130 14.42 -11.64 16.31
CA ASP A 130 13.66 -12.58 17.12
C ASP A 130 12.44 -11.89 17.75
N PRO A 131 11.24 -12.00 17.12
CA PRO A 131 10.04 -11.35 17.63
C PRO A 131 9.71 -11.73 19.09
N ARG A 132 10.08 -12.95 19.51
CA ARG A 132 9.81 -13.46 20.86
C ARG A 132 10.73 -12.85 21.91
N ALA A 133 11.84 -12.23 21.52
CA ALA A 133 12.75 -11.56 22.44
C ALA A 133 12.14 -10.28 23.05
N VAL A 134 11.28 -9.59 22.30
CA VAL A 134 10.61 -8.36 22.75
C VAL A 134 9.11 -8.54 22.96
N VAL A 135 8.50 -9.53 22.33
CA VAL A 135 7.08 -9.90 22.48
C VAL A 135 6.99 -11.41 22.68
N PRO A 136 7.04 -11.93 23.92
CA PRO A 136 7.16 -13.37 24.19
C PRO A 136 6.11 -14.26 23.51
N ASP A 137 4.87 -13.77 23.40
CA ASP A 137 3.75 -14.50 22.79
C ASP A 137 3.62 -14.23 21.27
N SER A 138 4.64 -13.63 20.64
CA SER A 138 4.61 -13.32 19.21
C SER A 138 4.61 -14.59 18.37
N ILE A 139 3.66 -14.66 17.45
CA ILE A 139 3.58 -15.68 16.41
C ILE A 139 4.24 -15.24 15.10
N MET A 140 4.83 -14.04 15.06
CA MET A 140 5.53 -13.54 13.88
C MET A 140 6.79 -14.39 13.61
N PRO A 141 7.08 -14.75 12.35
CA PRO A 141 8.35 -15.35 11.97
C PRO A 141 9.53 -14.42 12.25
N ALA A 142 10.71 -14.99 12.46
CA ALA A 142 11.95 -14.22 12.48
C ALA A 142 12.49 -14.02 11.06
N TYR A 143 13.12 -12.88 10.79
CA TYR A 143 13.68 -12.46 9.50
C TYR A 143 15.18 -12.12 9.58
N PRO A 144 16.04 -12.96 10.20
CA PRO A 144 17.45 -12.61 10.44
C PRO A 144 18.27 -12.43 9.16
N TRP A 145 17.85 -13.06 8.04
CA TRP A 145 18.56 -12.94 6.75
C TRP A 145 18.57 -11.52 6.19
N LEU A 146 17.64 -10.65 6.62
CA LEU A 146 17.60 -9.25 6.17
C LEU A 146 18.81 -8.45 6.68
N ALA A 147 19.40 -8.86 7.81
CA ALA A 147 20.56 -8.19 8.40
C ALA A 147 21.86 -8.41 7.61
N ASP A 148 21.99 -9.55 6.93
CA ASP A 148 23.20 -9.89 6.16
C ASP A 148 23.09 -9.49 4.67
N ALA A 149 21.88 -9.16 4.26
CA ALA A 149 21.54 -8.87 2.88
C ALA A 149 21.77 -7.40 2.52
N PRO A 150 22.47 -7.07 1.42
CA PRO A 150 22.59 -5.68 0.99
C PRO A 150 21.25 -5.15 0.43
N ALA A 151 20.95 -3.88 0.73
CA ALA A 151 19.90 -3.13 0.08
C ALA A 151 20.15 -3.04 -1.43
N ASN A 152 19.09 -2.81 -2.23
CA ASN A 152 19.15 -2.74 -3.69
C ASN A 152 19.89 -3.93 -4.32
N ARG A 153 19.63 -5.15 -3.83
CA ARG A 153 20.29 -6.38 -4.32
C ARG A 153 20.18 -6.55 -5.84
N GLY A 154 19.09 -6.08 -6.44
CA GLY A 154 18.85 -6.12 -7.88
C GLY A 154 19.63 -5.10 -8.70
N ASN A 155 20.25 -4.11 -8.05
CA ASN A 155 20.88 -2.94 -8.66
C ASN A 155 19.98 -2.28 -9.73
N ASP A 156 18.74 -2.02 -9.35
CA ASP A 156 17.66 -1.58 -10.24
C ASP A 156 16.72 -0.53 -9.62
N ILE A 157 17.09 0.06 -8.48
CA ILE A 157 16.28 1.10 -7.82
C ILE A 157 15.99 2.29 -8.76
N ASP A 158 16.95 2.66 -9.59
CA ASP A 158 16.80 3.71 -10.62
C ASP A 158 15.69 3.35 -11.62
N LYS A 159 15.68 2.09 -12.10
CA LYS A 159 14.67 1.58 -13.04
C LYS A 159 13.29 1.53 -12.39
N ARG A 160 13.21 1.12 -11.12
CA ARG A 160 11.98 1.09 -10.34
C ARG A 160 11.41 2.49 -10.15
N MET A 161 12.23 3.46 -9.73
CA MET A 161 11.80 4.86 -9.60
C MET A 161 11.41 5.48 -10.95
N ARG A 162 12.12 5.20 -12.05
CA ARG A 162 11.71 5.62 -13.40
C ARG A 162 10.39 5.01 -13.84
N ALA A 163 10.11 3.75 -13.47
CA ALA A 163 8.82 3.13 -13.75
C ALA A 163 7.70 3.84 -12.98
N LEU A 164 7.90 4.15 -11.70
CA LEU A 164 6.95 4.92 -10.90
C LEU A 164 6.78 6.35 -11.41
N GLN A 165 7.85 7.01 -11.85
CA GLN A 165 7.80 8.33 -12.49
C GLN A 165 6.88 8.31 -13.72
N LYS A 166 6.98 7.28 -14.58
CA LYS A 166 6.06 7.07 -15.73
C LYS A 166 4.62 6.83 -15.32
N LEU A 167 4.38 6.31 -14.12
CA LEU A 167 3.05 6.11 -13.54
C LEU A 167 2.55 7.37 -12.81
N GLY A 168 3.29 8.48 -12.86
CA GLY A 168 2.87 9.78 -12.30
C GLY A 168 3.38 10.08 -10.89
N HIS A 169 4.37 9.35 -10.37
CA HIS A 169 5.06 9.79 -9.16
C HIS A 169 5.93 11.02 -9.49
N PRO A 170 5.89 12.09 -8.70
CA PRO A 170 6.67 13.30 -8.93
C PRO A 170 8.16 13.16 -8.52
N TYR A 171 8.82 12.06 -8.88
CA TYR A 171 10.29 11.97 -8.74
C TYR A 171 10.98 12.88 -9.75
N ASN A 172 12.03 13.57 -9.32
CA ASN A 172 12.92 14.30 -10.21
C ASN A 172 14.11 13.42 -10.67
N ASP A 173 14.79 13.82 -11.74
CA ASP A 173 15.88 13.02 -12.32
C ASP A 173 17.14 12.95 -11.42
N GLU A 174 17.34 13.93 -10.53
CA GLU A 174 18.45 13.98 -9.58
C GLU A 174 18.26 12.94 -8.47
N GLU A 175 17.06 12.88 -7.88
CA GLU A 175 16.66 11.84 -6.91
C GLU A 175 16.88 10.43 -7.48
N ILE A 176 16.53 10.22 -8.75
CA ILE A 176 16.71 8.92 -9.42
C ILE A 176 18.20 8.62 -9.66
N ALA A 177 19.00 9.62 -10.01
CA ALA A 177 20.43 9.45 -10.25
C ALA A 177 21.18 9.10 -8.95
N ASP A 178 20.78 9.73 -7.84
CA ASP A 178 21.42 9.54 -6.53
C ASP A 178 20.87 8.34 -5.74
N ALA A 179 19.77 7.74 -6.20
CA ALA A 179 19.08 6.65 -5.52
C ALA A 179 20.00 5.48 -5.15
N ALA A 180 20.84 5.01 -6.08
CA ALA A 180 21.73 3.89 -5.82
C ALA A 180 22.79 4.21 -4.75
N ALA A 181 23.34 5.42 -4.80
CA ALA A 181 24.32 5.89 -3.82
C ALA A 181 23.73 6.01 -2.41
N SER A 182 22.46 6.42 -2.31
CA SER A 182 21.76 6.53 -1.01
C SER A 182 21.55 5.19 -0.29
N LEU A 183 21.70 4.07 -1.01
CA LEU A 183 21.53 2.71 -0.49
C LEU A 183 22.86 2.00 -0.21
N GLU A 184 23.99 2.62 -0.55
CA GLU A 184 25.31 2.02 -0.36
C GLU A 184 25.58 1.77 1.14
N GLY A 185 25.93 0.52 1.46
CA GLY A 185 26.24 0.11 2.82
C GLY A 185 25.02 -0.19 3.69
N LEU A 186 23.80 0.06 3.22
CA LEU A 186 22.57 -0.34 3.90
C LEU A 186 22.25 -1.82 3.65
N THR A 187 21.61 -2.44 4.63
CA THR A 187 21.07 -3.79 4.55
C THR A 187 19.58 -3.78 4.21
N GLU A 188 19.02 -4.93 3.82
CA GLU A 188 17.57 -5.09 3.63
C GLU A 188 16.80 -4.82 4.93
N MET A 189 17.42 -5.11 6.09
CA MET A 189 16.85 -4.79 7.39
C MET A 189 16.78 -3.27 7.61
N ASP A 190 17.85 -2.53 7.27
CA ASP A 190 17.88 -1.08 7.43
C ASP A 190 16.80 -0.40 6.59
N VAL A 191 16.69 -0.75 5.31
CA VAL A 191 15.67 -0.16 4.42
C VAL A 191 14.25 -0.56 4.83
N LEU A 192 14.04 -1.79 5.33
CA LEU A 192 12.74 -2.19 5.87
C LEU A 192 12.35 -1.38 7.11
N ILE A 193 13.31 -1.11 8.00
CA ILE A 193 13.09 -0.26 9.18
C ILE A 193 12.79 1.18 8.74
N ILE A 194 13.55 1.73 7.80
CA ILE A 194 13.29 3.06 7.20
C ILE A 194 11.86 3.13 6.66
N TYR A 195 11.42 2.13 5.89
CA TYR A 195 10.04 2.07 5.39
C TYR A 195 9.00 2.00 6.52
N LEU A 196 9.23 1.22 7.58
CA LEU A 196 8.34 1.15 8.74
C LEU A 196 8.27 2.47 9.51
N GLN A 197 9.40 3.17 9.63
CA GLN A 197 9.46 4.45 10.32
C GLN A 197 8.75 5.56 9.55
N GLY A 198 8.78 5.54 8.20
CA GLY A 198 8.03 6.50 7.38
C GLY A 198 6.50 6.31 7.39
N MET A 199 5.98 5.23 7.99
CA MET A 199 4.53 4.99 8.01
C MET A 199 3.80 5.89 9.00
N GLY A 200 2.93 6.74 8.47
CA GLY A 200 2.00 7.57 9.25
C GLY A 200 2.42 9.02 9.41
N ASP A 201 3.59 9.41 8.90
CA ASP A 201 4.09 10.79 8.87
C ASP A 201 3.28 11.70 7.91
N THR A 202 2.37 11.11 7.13
CA THR A 202 1.52 11.79 6.15
C THR A 202 0.27 12.44 6.75
N VAL A 203 -0.04 12.18 8.02
CA VAL A 203 -1.22 12.75 8.70
C VAL A 203 -0.85 14.04 9.41
N ASP A 204 -1.50 15.14 9.03
CA ASP A 204 -1.53 16.34 9.85
C ASP A 204 -2.40 16.07 11.11
N PRO A 205 -1.84 16.13 12.33
CA PRO A 205 -2.59 15.90 13.57
C PRO A 205 -3.67 16.95 13.82
N ASP A 206 -3.59 18.12 13.18
CA ASP A 206 -4.51 19.25 13.31
C ASP A 206 -5.48 19.37 12.12
N ALA A 207 -5.37 18.49 11.11
CA ALA A 207 -6.33 18.42 10.02
C ALA A 207 -7.65 17.81 10.53
N ALA A 208 -8.42 18.67 11.20
CA ALA A 208 -9.83 18.46 11.49
C ALA A 208 -10.52 17.93 10.24
N ASP A 209 -11.36 16.93 10.43
CA ASP A 209 -12.15 16.33 9.37
C ASP A 209 -12.91 17.44 8.63
N ASP A 210 -12.40 17.85 7.46
CA ASP A 210 -13.18 18.55 6.45
C ASP A 210 -14.21 17.54 5.93
N HIS A 211 -15.22 17.29 6.76
CA HIS A 211 -16.52 16.93 6.27
C HIS A 211 -16.99 18.12 5.46
N GLY A 212 -16.60 18.13 4.19
CA GLY A 212 -17.07 19.05 3.17
C GLY A 212 -18.58 19.12 3.27
N GLY A 213 -19.06 20.14 3.98
CA GLY A 213 -20.46 20.48 4.07
C GLY A 213 -20.87 20.93 2.68
N HIS A 214 -21.39 20.02 1.88
CA HIS A 214 -22.26 20.40 0.77
C HIS A 214 -23.61 20.80 1.37
N GLY A 215 -23.62 21.98 1.99
CA GLY A 215 -24.81 22.82 2.15
C GLY A 215 -24.89 23.75 0.95
N GLY A 216 -25.92 23.57 0.12
CA GLY A 216 -26.20 24.36 -1.07
C GLY A 216 -27.01 23.59 -2.09
#